data_AF-A0AAP3CN97-F1
#
_entry.id   AF-A0AAP3CN97-F1
#
_cell.length_a   1.000
_cell.length_b   1.000
_cell.length_c   1.000
_cell.angle_alpha   90.00
_cell.angle_beta   90.00
_cell.angle_gamma   90.00
#
_symmetry.space_group_name_H-M   'P 1'
#
loop_
_entity.id
_entity.type
_entity.pdbx_description
1 polymer ?
#
loop_
_entity_poly.entity_id
_entity_poly.type
_entity_poly.pdbx_seq_one_letter_code
_entity_poly.pdbx_strand_id
1 'polypeptide(L)'
;MNVLQQIDWKAFGSVIVAFGAAATAQFIAHIFSQRREDIKYKKECLQNLYSPVIIKINKYLFEECIKESTIKQQGLEFYNNEFKNPSDNPHNTFKDILETVGSNLKYARPDIIMKYHDLVSMPIENQNEKDWFVTSKIDFCNVFLLDYLHLSKELKVNSSKINTNVEKSLVFTQLHQLLENTGHLYSQESLIRHYLEITKLRQYLNRIMKLNRKFEKNFSLLNKEKAEKIYKQIGESFRSDVAEWWFSNLSRPDGFLDEAIDNLKREMNF
;
A
#
# COMPACT_ATOMS: atom_id res chain seq x y z
N MET A 1 68.97 -33.14 -29.04
CA MET A 1 68.12 -31.95 -28.91
C MET A 1 66.69 -32.39 -29.18
N ASN A 2 65.91 -32.71 -28.14
CA ASN A 2 64.47 -32.97 -28.21
C ASN A 2 63.88 -32.61 -26.85
N VAL A 3 63.66 -31.31 -26.63
CA VAL A 3 63.13 -30.76 -25.37
C VAL A 3 61.59 -30.92 -25.28
N LEU A 4 60.97 -31.59 -26.26
CA LEU A 4 59.51 -31.68 -26.39
C LEU A 4 58.89 -33.02 -25.94
N GLN A 5 59.67 -33.98 -25.40
CA GLN A 5 59.16 -35.34 -25.14
C GLN A 5 58.82 -35.68 -23.68
N GLN A 6 58.61 -34.68 -22.81
CA GLN A 6 58.15 -34.89 -21.43
C GLN A 6 57.06 -33.91 -20.98
N ILE A 7 56.17 -33.50 -21.88
CA ILE A 7 54.88 -32.94 -21.41
C ILE A 7 54.05 -34.13 -20.93
N ASP A 8 54.03 -34.32 -19.61
CA ASP A 8 53.15 -35.29 -18.97
C ASP A 8 51.70 -34.80 -19.14
N TRP A 9 51.09 -35.20 -20.25
CA TRP A 9 49.72 -34.85 -20.63
C TRP A 9 48.70 -35.18 -19.54
N LYS A 10 49.01 -36.14 -18.65
CA LYS A 10 48.19 -36.43 -17.47
C LYS A 10 48.32 -35.34 -16.40
N ALA A 11 49.53 -34.83 -16.16
CA ALA A 11 49.76 -33.70 -15.26
C ALA A 11 49.19 -32.39 -15.84
N PHE A 12 49.29 -32.16 -17.15
CA PHE A 12 48.66 -31.03 -17.81
C PHE A 12 47.11 -31.12 -17.75
N GLY A 13 46.56 -32.31 -17.99
CA GLY A 13 45.12 -32.57 -17.86
C GLY A 13 44.60 -32.39 -16.42
N SER A 14 45.33 -32.85 -15.41
CA SER A 14 44.94 -32.66 -14.00
C SER A 14 45.00 -31.21 -13.57
N VAL A 15 45.98 -30.43 -14.05
CA VAL A 15 46.07 -28.98 -13.82
C VAL A 15 44.88 -28.25 -14.45
N ILE A 16 44.54 -28.53 -15.72
CA ILE A 16 43.36 -27.91 -16.36
C ILE A 16 42.07 -28.24 -15.62
N VAL A 17 41.89 -29.50 -15.21
CA VAL A 17 40.70 -29.92 -14.44
C VAL A 17 40.65 -29.23 -13.08
N ALA A 18 41.79 -29.13 -12.37
CA ALA A 18 41.87 -28.45 -11.08
C ALA A 18 41.59 -26.93 -11.20
N PHE A 19 42.15 -26.27 -12.21
CA PHE A 19 41.88 -24.85 -12.49
C PHE A 19 40.43 -24.61 -12.91
N GLY A 20 39.88 -25.47 -13.79
CA GLY A 20 38.47 -25.39 -14.20
C GLY A 20 37.51 -25.59 -13.02
N ALA A 21 37.81 -26.55 -12.14
CA ALA A 21 37.05 -26.77 -10.91
C ALA A 21 37.18 -25.58 -9.94
N ALA A 22 38.39 -25.02 -9.76
CA ALA A 22 38.62 -23.86 -8.90
C ALA A 22 37.91 -22.60 -9.40
N ALA A 23 37.98 -22.31 -10.70
CA ALA A 23 37.29 -21.19 -11.32
C ALA A 23 35.77 -21.32 -11.19
N THR A 24 35.23 -22.54 -11.42
CA THR A 24 33.81 -22.82 -11.23
C THR A 24 33.40 -22.68 -9.76
N ALA A 25 34.21 -23.18 -8.82
CA ALA A 25 33.96 -23.05 -7.39
C ALA A 25 33.99 -21.58 -6.93
N GLN A 26 34.94 -20.77 -7.42
CA GLN A 26 35.01 -19.33 -7.13
C GLN A 26 33.83 -18.58 -7.72
N PHE A 27 33.43 -18.88 -8.96
CA PHE A 27 32.25 -18.30 -9.60
C PHE A 27 30.96 -18.63 -8.82
N ILE A 28 30.78 -19.90 -8.44
CA ILE A 28 29.67 -20.36 -7.62
C ILE A 28 29.69 -19.68 -6.25
N ALA A 29 30.86 -19.59 -5.59
CA ALA A 29 31.02 -18.93 -4.30
C ALA A 29 30.66 -17.44 -4.37
N HIS A 30 31.05 -16.75 -5.45
CA HIS A 30 30.71 -15.35 -5.65
C HIS A 30 29.19 -15.15 -5.81
N ILE A 31 28.53 -15.99 -6.61
CA ILE A 31 27.06 -15.97 -6.74
C ILE A 31 26.39 -16.22 -5.39
N PHE A 32 26.88 -17.17 -4.61
CA PHE A 32 26.34 -17.42 -3.27
C PHE A 32 26.58 -16.25 -2.31
N SER A 33 27.73 -15.57 -2.39
CA SER A 33 28.03 -14.39 -1.58
C SER A 33 27.08 -13.25 -1.90
N GLN A 34 26.92 -12.94 -3.19
CA GLN A 34 25.98 -11.90 -3.65
C GLN A 34 24.55 -12.20 -3.19
N ARG A 35 24.09 -13.45 -3.31
CA ARG A 35 22.77 -13.86 -2.84
C ARG A 35 22.61 -13.69 -1.33
N ARG A 36 23.64 -13.98 -0.53
CA ARG A 36 23.60 -13.79 0.92
C ARG A 36 23.52 -12.32 1.29
N GLU A 37 24.28 -11.47 0.61
CA GLU A 37 24.25 -10.01 0.79
C GLU A 37 22.89 -9.43 0.42
N ASP A 38 22.30 -9.84 -0.72
CA ASP A 38 20.96 -9.40 -1.13
C ASP A 38 19.89 -9.81 -0.11
N ILE A 39 19.89 -11.07 0.34
CA ILE A 39 18.96 -11.54 1.37
C ILE A 39 19.16 -10.78 2.69
N LYS A 40 20.41 -10.50 3.07
CA LYS A 40 20.71 -9.72 4.27
C LYS A 40 20.16 -8.31 4.15
N TYR A 41 20.43 -7.63 3.05
CA TYR A 41 19.92 -6.28 2.78
C TYR A 41 18.39 -6.24 2.80
N LYS A 42 17.72 -7.21 2.16
CA LYS A 42 16.25 -7.33 2.17
C LYS A 42 15.69 -7.53 3.58
N LYS A 43 16.36 -8.33 4.42
CA LYS A 43 15.98 -8.48 5.84
C LYS A 43 16.14 -7.18 6.62
N GLU A 44 17.22 -6.44 6.39
CA GLU A 44 17.42 -5.11 6.99
C GLU A 44 16.34 -4.12 6.55
N CYS A 45 15.97 -4.12 5.26
CA CYS A 45 14.85 -3.31 4.76
C CYS A 45 13.55 -3.67 5.48
N LEU A 46 13.25 -4.97 5.60
CA LEU A 46 12.04 -5.47 6.27
C LEU A 46 12.01 -5.03 7.74
N GLN A 47 13.13 -5.16 8.46
CA GLN A 47 13.21 -4.88 9.89
C GLN A 47 13.20 -3.38 10.21
N ASN A 48 13.98 -2.57 9.48
CA ASN A 48 14.20 -1.17 9.81
C ASN A 48 13.15 -0.24 9.20
N LEU A 49 12.60 -0.57 8.02
CA LEU A 49 11.64 0.27 7.33
C LEU A 49 10.24 -0.34 7.34
N TYR A 50 10.05 -1.49 6.69
CA TYR A 50 8.69 -1.92 6.36
C TYR A 50 7.89 -2.43 7.57
N SER A 51 8.49 -3.23 8.46
CA SER A 51 7.79 -3.78 9.63
C SER A 51 7.22 -2.69 10.56
N PRO A 52 8.01 -1.69 11.01
CA PRO A 52 7.48 -0.62 11.85
C PRO A 52 6.43 0.23 11.12
N VAL A 53 6.66 0.55 9.83
CA VAL A 53 5.74 1.38 9.05
C VAL A 53 4.39 0.69 8.82
N ILE A 54 4.37 -0.61 8.51
CA ILE A 54 3.14 -1.37 8.26
C ILE A 54 2.23 -1.42 9.48
N ILE A 55 2.80 -1.55 10.68
CA ILE A 55 2.02 -1.51 11.93
C ILE A 55 1.37 -0.13 12.08
N LYS A 56 2.13 0.95 11.82
CA LYS A 56 1.61 2.33 11.87
C LYS A 56 0.57 2.61 10.80
N ILE A 57 0.73 2.10 9.57
CA ILE A 57 -0.28 2.21 8.50
C ILE A 57 -1.62 1.61 8.95
N ASN A 58 -1.61 0.41 9.53
CA ASN A 58 -2.85 -0.21 10.02
C ASN A 58 -3.53 0.63 11.10
N LYS A 59 -2.75 1.25 11.99
CA LYS A 59 -3.23 2.17 13.02
C LYS A 59 -3.83 3.43 12.38
N TYR A 60 -3.12 4.06 11.46
CA TYR A 60 -3.58 5.25 10.73
C TYR A 60 -4.93 5.02 10.04
N LEU A 61 -5.06 3.95 9.25
CA LEU A 61 -6.31 3.63 8.55
C LEU A 61 -7.48 3.36 9.50
N PHE A 62 -7.20 2.78 10.66
CA PHE A 62 -8.20 2.59 11.70
C PHE A 62 -8.64 3.93 12.31
N GLU A 63 -7.70 4.82 12.63
CA GLU A 63 -7.99 6.13 13.19
C GLU A 63 -8.73 7.04 12.21
N GLU A 64 -8.42 6.98 10.92
CA GLU A 64 -9.18 7.63 9.85
C GLU A 64 -10.64 7.16 9.83
N CYS A 65 -10.88 5.85 9.96
CA CYS A 65 -12.23 5.30 10.06
C CYS A 65 -13.00 5.83 11.28
N ILE A 66 -12.34 5.94 12.43
CA ILE A 66 -12.95 6.49 13.65
C ILE A 66 -13.25 7.98 13.47
N LYS A 67 -12.28 8.76 12.98
CA LYS A 67 -12.43 10.19 12.68
C LYS A 67 -13.64 10.44 11.78
N GLU A 68 -13.70 9.79 10.63
CA GLU A 68 -14.79 9.98 9.66
C GLU A 68 -16.16 9.53 10.21
N SER A 69 -16.19 8.49 11.05
CA SER A 69 -17.42 8.05 11.70
C SER A 69 -17.91 9.06 12.73
N THR A 70 -17.00 9.60 13.55
CA THR A 70 -17.31 10.62 14.55
C THR A 70 -17.77 11.92 13.90
N ILE A 71 -17.07 12.41 12.88
CA ILE A 71 -17.47 13.62 12.14
C ILE A 71 -18.87 13.45 11.55
N LYS A 72 -19.20 12.28 10.99
CA LYS A 72 -20.53 12.03 10.43
C LYS A 72 -21.64 12.04 11.48
N GLN A 73 -21.37 11.52 12.68
CA GLN A 73 -22.38 11.37 13.73
C GLN A 73 -22.55 12.63 14.60
N GLN A 74 -21.44 13.34 14.87
CA GLN A 74 -21.38 14.39 15.89
C GLN A 74 -20.85 15.73 15.34
N GLY A 75 -20.35 15.76 14.10
CA GLY A 75 -19.84 16.96 13.44
C GLY A 75 -18.34 17.19 13.67
N LEU A 76 -17.74 18.01 12.80
CA LEU A 76 -16.32 18.34 12.83
C LEU A 76 -15.92 19.13 14.08
N GLU A 77 -16.77 20.05 14.53
CA GLU A 77 -16.51 20.85 15.74
C GLU A 77 -16.40 19.99 17.00
N PHE A 78 -17.30 19.00 17.14
CA PHE A 78 -17.24 18.04 18.23
C PHE A 78 -15.93 17.25 18.18
N TYR A 79 -15.59 16.70 17.01
CA TYR A 79 -14.34 15.96 16.82
C TYR A 79 -13.12 16.81 17.23
N ASN A 80 -13.04 18.05 16.74
CA ASN A 80 -11.92 18.93 17.06
C ASN A 80 -11.84 19.30 18.54
N ASN A 81 -12.97 19.39 19.25
CA ASN A 81 -12.96 19.73 20.68
C ASN A 81 -12.56 18.54 21.56
N GLU A 82 -13.08 17.34 21.27
CA GLU A 82 -12.77 16.12 22.04
C GLU A 82 -11.42 15.50 21.66
N PHE A 83 -11.03 15.59 20.39
CA PHE A 83 -9.84 14.94 19.83
C PHE A 83 -8.73 15.93 19.44
N LYS A 84 -8.68 17.08 20.11
CA LYS A 84 -7.68 18.14 19.87
C LYS A 84 -6.23 17.74 20.19
N ASN A 85 -6.03 16.73 21.05
CA ASN A 85 -4.69 16.25 21.46
C ASN A 85 -4.57 14.76 21.92
N PRO A 86 -5.35 13.80 21.42
CA PRO A 86 -5.19 12.40 21.81
C PRO A 86 -4.06 11.71 21.02
N SER A 87 -3.55 10.64 21.62
CA SER A 87 -2.70 9.62 20.97
C SER A 87 -3.33 8.94 19.75
N ASP A 88 -4.62 9.23 19.52
CA ASP A 88 -5.51 8.56 18.57
C ASP A 88 -5.94 9.51 17.42
N ASN A 89 -5.19 10.60 17.21
CA ASN A 89 -5.37 11.48 16.05
C ASN A 89 -4.61 10.90 14.84
N PRO A 90 -5.30 10.60 13.72
CA PRO A 90 -4.65 9.99 12.55
C PRO A 90 -3.57 10.89 11.94
N HIS A 91 -3.65 12.22 12.08
CA HIS A 91 -2.61 13.14 11.64
C HIS A 91 -1.28 12.86 12.36
N ASN A 92 -1.31 12.64 13.67
CA ASN A 92 -0.12 12.33 14.46
C ASN A 92 0.46 10.97 14.05
N THR A 93 -0.38 9.96 13.88
CA THR A 93 0.07 8.64 13.41
C THR A 93 0.67 8.72 12.00
N PHE A 94 0.11 9.52 11.09
CA PHE A 94 0.69 9.69 9.75
C PHE A 94 2.00 10.47 9.77
N LYS A 95 2.11 11.50 10.62
CA LYS A 95 3.37 12.20 10.86
C LYS A 95 4.46 11.23 11.35
N ASP A 96 4.13 10.39 12.31
CA ASP A 96 5.02 9.33 12.81
C ASP A 96 5.44 8.33 11.71
N ILE A 97 4.57 8.04 10.74
CA ILE A 97 4.92 7.25 9.55
C ILE A 97 5.97 8.00 8.72
N LEU A 98 5.72 9.26 8.37
CA LEU A 98 6.64 10.05 7.56
C LEU A 98 8.00 10.21 8.24
N GLU A 99 8.06 10.45 9.55
CA GLU A 99 9.32 10.53 10.30
C GLU A 99 10.09 9.20 10.28
N THR A 100 9.39 8.08 10.42
CA THR A 100 9.98 6.74 10.34
C THR A 100 10.56 6.48 8.95
N VAL A 101 9.81 6.83 7.90
CA VAL A 101 10.25 6.67 6.51
C VAL A 101 11.42 7.58 6.20
N GLY A 102 11.34 8.85 6.57
CA GLY A 102 12.39 9.86 6.38
C GLY A 102 13.73 9.43 7.00
N SER A 103 13.68 8.90 8.22
CA SER A 103 14.87 8.38 8.93
C SER A 103 15.45 7.10 8.32
N ASN A 104 14.72 6.44 7.41
CA ASN A 104 15.06 5.13 6.84
C ASN A 104 15.01 5.10 5.29
N LEU A 105 15.08 6.26 4.62
CA LEU A 105 14.99 6.35 3.15
C LEU A 105 16.04 5.50 2.41
N LYS A 106 17.20 5.23 3.02
CA LYS A 106 18.23 4.34 2.46
C LYS A 106 17.75 2.90 2.21
N TYR A 107 16.66 2.48 2.85
CA TYR A 107 16.03 1.17 2.69
C TYR A 107 14.78 1.22 1.79
N ALA A 108 14.38 2.40 1.33
CA ALA A 108 13.18 2.61 0.55
C ALA A 108 13.44 2.42 -0.95
N ARG A 109 12.41 2.00 -1.68
CA ARG A 109 12.44 1.97 -3.15
C ARG A 109 12.24 3.39 -3.72
N PRO A 110 12.68 3.67 -4.95
CA PRO A 110 12.50 4.97 -5.59
C PRO A 110 11.06 5.49 -5.56
N ASP A 111 10.07 4.63 -5.79
CA ASP A 111 8.65 5.00 -5.79
C ASP A 111 8.18 5.53 -4.42
N ILE A 112 8.67 4.92 -3.32
CA ILE A 112 8.42 5.37 -1.95
C ILE A 112 9.12 6.70 -1.69
N ILE A 113 10.37 6.85 -2.12
CA ILE A 113 11.14 8.10 -1.94
C ILE A 113 10.43 9.26 -2.62
N MET A 114 9.96 9.06 -3.86
CA MET A 114 9.23 10.08 -4.61
C MET A 114 7.93 10.48 -3.89
N LYS A 115 7.07 9.52 -3.54
CA LYS A 115 5.82 9.82 -2.82
C LYS A 115 6.06 10.45 -1.44
N TYR A 116 7.14 10.08 -0.75
CA TYR A 116 7.53 10.72 0.50
C TYR A 116 7.81 12.21 0.29
N HIS A 117 8.60 12.56 -0.73
CA HIS A 117 8.90 13.96 -1.04
C HIS A 117 7.66 14.74 -1.50
N ASP A 118 6.77 14.11 -2.27
CA ASP A 118 5.49 14.73 -2.66
C ASP A 118 4.68 15.10 -1.42
N LEU A 119 4.55 14.19 -0.45
CA LEU A 119 3.78 14.40 0.79
C LEU A 119 4.41 15.42 1.73
N VAL A 120 5.73 15.39 1.93
CA VAL A 120 6.42 16.34 2.82
C VAL A 120 6.41 17.76 2.24
N SER A 121 6.27 17.89 0.92
CA SER A 121 6.17 19.19 0.25
C SER A 121 4.74 19.77 0.30
N MET A 122 3.75 19.02 0.78
CA MET A 122 2.38 19.51 0.91
C MET A 122 2.29 20.56 2.02
N PRO A 123 1.42 21.58 1.87
CA PRO A 123 1.22 22.58 2.90
C PRO A 123 0.74 21.92 4.21
N ILE A 124 1.24 22.43 5.33
CA ILE A 124 0.83 21.97 6.66
C ILE A 124 -0.65 22.30 6.82
N GLU A 125 -1.49 21.28 6.85
CA GLU A 125 -2.91 21.44 7.15
C GLU A 125 -3.12 21.93 8.58
N ASN A 126 -4.05 22.86 8.74
CA ASN A 126 -4.54 23.24 10.05
C ASN A 126 -5.35 22.06 10.61
N GLN A 127 -4.98 21.54 11.77
CA GLN A 127 -5.61 20.33 12.35
C GLN A 127 -7.12 20.48 12.64
N ASN A 128 -7.64 21.71 12.57
CA ASN A 128 -9.05 22.01 12.77
C ASN A 128 -9.89 21.96 11.47
N GLU A 129 -9.28 21.69 10.32
CA GLU A 129 -9.96 21.67 9.01
C GLU A 129 -10.09 20.25 8.46
N LYS A 130 -10.96 20.07 7.44
CA LYS A 130 -11.06 18.80 6.70
C LYS A 130 -9.69 18.49 6.09
N ASP A 131 -9.22 17.26 6.29
CA ASP A 131 -7.97 16.76 5.71
C ASP A 131 -8.18 16.48 4.22
N TRP A 132 -7.73 17.40 3.39
CA TRP A 132 -7.86 17.36 1.94
C TRP A 132 -6.89 16.37 1.29
N PHE A 133 -5.84 15.95 2.01
CA PHE A 133 -4.79 15.08 1.50
C PHE A 133 -4.91 13.62 1.93
N VAL A 134 -6.01 13.23 2.59
CA VAL A 134 -6.31 11.83 2.99
C VAL A 134 -6.11 10.85 1.84
N THR A 135 -6.56 11.17 0.62
CA THR A 135 -6.40 10.31 -0.55
C THR A 135 -4.92 10.06 -0.86
N SER A 136 -4.10 11.11 -0.88
CA SER A 136 -2.65 10.98 -1.11
C SER A 136 -1.95 10.20 0.00
N LYS A 137 -2.39 10.35 1.25
CA LYS A 137 -1.90 9.59 2.40
C LYS A 137 -2.25 8.09 2.27
N ILE A 138 -3.48 7.77 1.86
CA ILE A 138 -3.93 6.39 1.59
C ILE A 138 -3.14 5.76 0.43
N ASP A 139 -2.87 6.52 -0.64
CA ASP A 139 -2.07 6.05 -1.77
C ASP A 139 -0.62 5.74 -1.38
N PHE A 140 -0.04 6.55 -0.51
CA PHE A 140 1.27 6.28 0.05
C PHE A 140 1.27 4.98 0.87
N CYS A 141 0.25 4.78 1.71
CA CYS A 141 0.07 3.51 2.42
C CYS A 141 -0.04 2.32 1.46
N ASN A 142 -0.78 2.46 0.35
CA ASN A 142 -0.94 1.43 -0.68
C ASN A 142 0.41 0.97 -1.26
N VAL A 143 1.27 1.92 -1.65
CA VAL A 143 2.61 1.62 -2.18
C VAL A 143 3.44 0.85 -1.16
N PHE A 144 3.44 1.28 0.11
CA PHE A 144 4.13 0.57 1.19
C PHE A 144 3.62 -0.86 1.39
N LEU A 145 2.30 -1.07 1.38
CA LEU A 145 1.68 -2.38 1.56
C LEU A 145 2.06 -3.33 0.41
N LEU A 146 2.09 -2.84 -0.82
CA LEU A 146 2.49 -3.61 -1.99
C LEU A 146 3.97 -4.01 -1.94
N ASP A 147 4.85 -3.07 -1.59
CA ASP A 147 6.28 -3.33 -1.47
C ASP A 147 6.59 -4.28 -0.32
N TYR A 148 5.94 -4.12 0.83
CA TYR A 148 6.03 -5.07 1.94
C TYR A 148 5.61 -6.48 1.49
N LEU A 149 4.47 -6.62 0.81
CA LEU A 149 3.99 -7.93 0.36
C LEU A 149 4.96 -8.58 -0.63
N HIS A 150 5.58 -7.79 -1.51
CA HIS A 150 6.62 -8.28 -2.41
C HIS A 150 7.84 -8.76 -1.64
N LEU A 151 8.37 -7.93 -0.74
CA LEU A 151 9.54 -8.24 0.07
C LEU A 151 9.35 -9.48 0.96
N SER A 152 8.18 -9.60 1.62
CA SER A 152 7.84 -10.76 2.45
C SER A 152 7.81 -12.05 1.63
N LYS A 153 7.30 -12.01 0.39
CA LYS A 153 7.29 -13.16 -0.52
C LYS A 153 8.71 -13.55 -0.94
N GLU A 154 9.55 -12.59 -1.28
CA GLU A 154 10.95 -12.86 -1.66
C GLU A 154 11.74 -13.48 -0.50
N LEU A 155 11.56 -12.95 0.71
CA LEU A 155 12.21 -13.44 1.92
C LEU A 155 11.60 -14.74 2.47
N LYS A 156 10.45 -15.17 1.95
CA LYS A 156 9.64 -16.29 2.47
C LYS A 156 9.28 -16.13 3.96
N VAL A 157 9.14 -14.89 4.43
CA VAL A 157 8.77 -14.56 5.81
C VAL A 157 7.28 -14.29 5.83
N ASN A 158 6.49 -15.33 6.09
CA ASN A 158 5.03 -15.25 6.21
C ASN A 158 4.64 -15.43 7.68
N SER A 159 4.44 -14.34 8.41
CA SER A 159 3.77 -14.43 9.71
C SER A 159 2.26 -14.34 9.47
N SER A 160 1.51 -15.35 9.91
CA SER A 160 0.06 -15.44 9.67
C SER A 160 -0.70 -14.22 10.20
N LYS A 161 -0.28 -13.68 11.36
CA LYS A 161 -0.91 -12.52 12.00
C LYS A 161 -0.60 -11.19 11.29
N ILE A 162 0.65 -10.98 10.85
CA ILE A 162 1.00 -9.76 10.10
C ILE A 162 0.34 -9.81 8.72
N ASN A 163 0.27 -10.99 8.10
CA ASN A 163 -0.40 -11.16 6.82
C ASN A 163 -1.89 -10.79 6.88
N THR A 164 -2.63 -11.16 7.92
CA THR A 164 -4.06 -10.79 8.02
C THR A 164 -4.28 -9.27 8.11
N ASN A 165 -3.48 -8.56 8.92
CA ASN A 165 -3.63 -7.11 9.07
C ASN A 165 -3.19 -6.36 7.80
N VAL A 166 -2.09 -6.79 7.18
CA VAL A 166 -1.63 -6.26 5.89
C VAL A 166 -2.65 -6.51 4.80
N GLU A 167 -3.23 -7.70 4.74
CA GLU A 167 -4.25 -8.04 3.74
C GLU A 167 -5.49 -7.18 3.89
N LYS A 168 -5.97 -6.91 5.11
CA LYS A 168 -7.10 -6.00 5.34
C LYS A 168 -6.81 -4.61 4.75
N SER A 169 -5.69 -4.02 5.14
CA SER A 169 -5.28 -2.70 4.67
C SER A 169 -5.03 -2.67 3.17
N LEU A 170 -4.47 -3.74 2.63
CA LEU A 170 -4.23 -3.86 1.20
C LEU A 170 -5.54 -3.98 0.41
N VAL A 171 -6.54 -4.73 0.91
CA VAL A 171 -7.87 -4.77 0.28
C VAL A 171 -8.51 -3.39 0.29
N PHE A 172 -8.48 -2.69 1.42
CA PHE A 172 -9.03 -1.33 1.53
C PHE A 172 -8.38 -0.38 0.55
N THR A 173 -7.05 -0.24 0.60
CA THR A 173 -6.30 0.69 -0.25
C THR A 173 -6.44 0.37 -1.74
N GLN A 174 -6.48 -0.92 -2.11
CA GLN A 174 -6.70 -1.34 -3.49
C GLN A 174 -8.13 -1.08 -3.96
N LEU A 175 -9.14 -1.25 -3.10
CA LEU A 175 -10.52 -0.91 -3.44
C LEU A 175 -10.71 0.60 -3.57
N HIS A 176 -10.11 1.37 -2.67
CA HIS A 176 -10.06 2.83 -2.72
C HIS A 176 -9.48 3.32 -4.05
N GLN A 177 -8.31 2.81 -4.45
CA GLN A 177 -7.68 3.11 -5.73
C GLN A 177 -8.54 2.68 -6.94
N LEU A 178 -9.24 1.54 -6.83
CA LEU A 178 -10.10 1.06 -7.93
C LEU A 178 -11.31 1.99 -8.12
N LEU A 179 -11.92 2.48 -7.04
CA LEU A 179 -13.03 3.43 -7.10
C LEU A 179 -12.58 4.72 -7.80
N GLU A 180 -11.42 5.26 -7.45
CA GLU A 180 -10.80 6.41 -8.11
C GLU A 180 -10.60 6.18 -9.61
N ASN A 181 -9.94 5.07 -9.97
CA ASN A 181 -9.69 4.69 -11.37
C ASN A 181 -10.96 4.58 -12.23
N THR A 182 -12.12 4.39 -11.59
CA THR A 182 -13.43 4.27 -12.24
C THR A 182 -14.28 5.55 -12.18
N GLY A 183 -13.83 6.58 -11.46
CA GLY A 183 -14.54 7.85 -11.27
C GLY A 183 -15.62 7.82 -10.20
N HIS A 184 -15.49 6.97 -9.18
CA HIS A 184 -16.45 6.87 -8.06
C HIS A 184 -15.93 7.61 -6.83
N LEU A 185 -15.62 8.91 -6.97
CA LEU A 185 -14.92 9.71 -5.95
C LEU A 185 -15.69 9.81 -4.64
N TYR A 186 -17.01 9.99 -4.69
CA TYR A 186 -17.84 10.04 -3.49
C TYR A 186 -17.85 8.71 -2.72
N SER A 187 -17.86 7.59 -3.45
CA SER A 187 -17.75 6.25 -2.84
C SER A 187 -16.37 6.00 -2.25
N GLN A 188 -15.32 6.49 -2.92
CA GLN A 188 -13.95 6.42 -2.46
C GLN A 188 -13.78 7.11 -1.10
N GLU A 189 -14.19 8.37 -0.98
CA GLU A 189 -14.13 9.11 0.29
C GLU A 189 -14.97 8.43 1.37
N SER A 190 -16.20 8.05 1.03
CA SER A 190 -17.10 7.44 2.00
C SER A 190 -16.65 6.04 2.47
N LEU A 191 -15.81 5.35 1.70
CA LEU A 191 -15.29 4.01 2.03
C LEU A 191 -14.47 4.01 3.32
N ILE A 192 -13.82 5.12 3.68
CA ILE A 192 -12.97 5.25 4.88
C ILE A 192 -13.73 4.85 6.14
N ARG A 193 -15.02 5.24 6.23
CA ARG A 193 -15.93 4.93 7.35
C ARG A 193 -16.23 3.45 7.51
N HIS A 194 -15.99 2.66 6.46
CA HIS A 194 -16.31 1.23 6.41
C HIS A 194 -15.06 0.35 6.40
N TYR A 195 -13.93 0.89 6.89
CA TYR A 195 -12.67 0.14 6.93
C TYR A 195 -12.77 -1.16 7.75
N LEU A 196 -13.63 -1.24 8.77
CA LEU A 196 -13.78 -2.43 9.62
C LEU A 196 -14.46 -3.59 8.87
N GLU A 197 -15.40 -3.26 7.99
CA GLU A 197 -16.26 -4.14 7.22
C GLU A 197 -15.49 -4.83 6.07
N ILE A 198 -14.38 -4.22 5.65
CA ILE A 198 -13.57 -4.66 4.50
C ILE A 198 -12.81 -5.97 4.73
N THR A 199 -12.65 -6.41 5.99
CA THR A 199 -12.03 -7.71 6.31
C THR A 199 -12.67 -8.88 5.55
N LYS A 200 -13.96 -8.80 5.24
CA LYS A 200 -14.70 -9.82 4.49
C LYS A 200 -14.39 -9.84 2.99
N LEU A 201 -13.75 -8.80 2.47
CA LEU A 201 -13.50 -8.62 1.04
C LEU A 201 -12.18 -9.23 0.55
N ARG A 202 -11.44 -9.94 1.40
CA ARG A 202 -10.16 -10.59 1.07
C ARG A 202 -10.24 -11.43 -0.21
N GLN A 203 -11.35 -12.13 -0.43
CA GLN A 203 -11.58 -12.96 -1.61
C GLN A 203 -11.53 -12.20 -2.94
N TYR A 204 -11.76 -10.88 -2.92
CA TYR A 204 -11.74 -10.02 -4.10
C TYR A 204 -10.37 -9.40 -4.39
N LEU A 205 -9.43 -9.42 -3.43
CA LEU A 205 -8.14 -8.72 -3.49
C LEU A 205 -7.41 -8.93 -4.82
N ASN A 206 -7.19 -10.19 -5.19
CA ASN A 206 -6.46 -10.53 -6.42
C ASN A 206 -7.14 -10.02 -7.69
N ARG A 207 -8.47 -9.92 -7.70
CA ARG A 207 -9.23 -9.40 -8.85
C ARG A 207 -9.14 -7.88 -8.92
N ILE A 208 -9.25 -7.21 -7.76
CA ILE A 208 -9.08 -5.75 -7.63
C ILE A 208 -7.68 -5.35 -8.08
N MET A 209 -6.62 -5.96 -7.53
CA MET A 209 -5.23 -5.68 -7.90
C MET A 209 -4.96 -5.89 -9.40
N LYS A 210 -5.54 -6.94 -10.00
CA LYS A 210 -5.41 -7.20 -11.44
C LYS A 210 -6.08 -6.13 -12.28
N LEU A 211 -7.17 -5.51 -11.80
CA LEU A 211 -7.82 -4.41 -12.51
C LEU A 211 -7.05 -3.11 -12.35
N ASN A 212 -6.60 -2.76 -11.14
CA ASN A 212 -5.77 -1.56 -10.93
C ASN A 212 -4.52 -1.57 -11.83
N ARG A 213 -3.80 -2.70 -11.90
CA ARG A 213 -2.67 -2.85 -12.84
C ARG A 213 -3.03 -2.69 -14.31
N LYS A 214 -4.29 -2.95 -14.70
CA LYS A 214 -4.74 -2.71 -16.06
C LYS A 214 -5.06 -1.24 -16.27
N PHE A 215 -5.69 -0.58 -15.31
CA PHE A 215 -5.95 0.86 -15.35
C PHE A 215 -4.66 1.69 -15.37
N GLU A 216 -3.65 1.31 -14.58
CA GLU A 216 -2.31 1.91 -14.61
C GLU A 216 -1.66 1.84 -16.00
N LYS A 217 -1.94 0.78 -16.76
CA LYS A 217 -1.40 0.61 -18.12
C LYS A 217 -2.20 1.35 -19.16
N ASN A 218 -3.52 1.25 -19.11
CA ASN A 218 -4.46 1.90 -20.04
C ASN A 218 -5.89 1.84 -19.50
N PHE A 219 -6.58 2.97 -19.56
CA PHE A 219 -8.02 3.01 -19.32
C PHE A 219 -8.78 2.27 -20.44
N SER A 220 -9.80 1.49 -20.08
CA SER A 220 -10.74 0.93 -21.05
C SER A 220 -12.12 0.72 -20.44
N LEU A 221 -13.18 0.94 -21.24
CA LEU A 221 -14.56 0.70 -20.83
C LEU A 221 -14.80 -0.74 -20.38
N LEU A 222 -14.15 -1.71 -21.04
CA LEU A 222 -14.21 -3.12 -20.65
C LEU A 222 -13.63 -3.38 -19.24
N ASN A 223 -12.60 -2.65 -18.83
CA ASN A 223 -12.08 -2.75 -17.46
C ASN A 223 -13.03 -2.10 -16.45
N LYS A 224 -13.67 -0.98 -16.82
CA LYS A 224 -14.70 -0.34 -16.00
C LYS A 224 -15.89 -1.28 -15.76
N GLU A 225 -16.43 -1.91 -16.80
CA GLU A 225 -17.49 -2.92 -16.66
C GLU A 225 -17.09 -4.11 -15.76
N LYS A 226 -15.83 -4.53 -15.80
CA LYS A 226 -15.31 -5.58 -14.90
C LYS A 226 -15.23 -5.10 -13.45
N ALA A 227 -14.91 -3.83 -13.22
CA ALA A 227 -14.93 -3.22 -11.90
C ALA A 227 -16.37 -3.14 -11.37
N GLU A 228 -17.34 -2.70 -12.18
CA GLU A 228 -18.76 -2.67 -11.80
C GLU A 228 -19.29 -4.04 -11.36
N LYS A 229 -18.89 -5.11 -12.07
CA LYS A 229 -19.23 -6.49 -11.66
C LYS A 229 -18.64 -6.87 -10.30
N ILE A 230 -17.42 -6.40 -9.98
CA ILE A 230 -16.81 -6.63 -8.66
C ILE A 230 -17.55 -5.82 -7.61
N TYR A 231 -17.89 -4.56 -7.88
CA TYR A 231 -18.64 -3.71 -6.96
C TYR A 231 -19.98 -4.32 -6.58
N LYS A 232 -20.70 -4.88 -7.55
CA LYS A 232 -21.95 -5.60 -7.29
C LYS A 232 -21.74 -6.77 -6.31
N GLN A 233 -20.74 -7.60 -6.57
CA GLN A 233 -20.42 -8.76 -5.72
C GLN A 233 -19.93 -8.37 -4.31
N ILE A 234 -19.23 -7.23 -4.20
CA ILE A 234 -18.83 -6.66 -2.91
C ILE A 234 -20.07 -6.23 -2.13
N GLY A 235 -20.97 -5.46 -2.76
CA GLY A 235 -22.22 -5.00 -2.14
C GLY A 235 -23.10 -6.16 -1.66
N GLU A 236 -23.25 -7.20 -2.49
CA GLU A 236 -23.98 -8.42 -2.15
C GLU A 236 -23.35 -9.22 -0.99
N SER A 237 -22.07 -9.01 -0.69
CA SER A 237 -21.37 -9.68 0.41
C SER A 237 -21.46 -8.95 1.76
N PHE A 238 -21.94 -7.71 1.75
CA PHE A 238 -22.13 -6.92 2.96
C PHE A 238 -23.45 -7.26 3.68
N ARG A 239 -23.56 -6.84 4.94
CA ARG A 239 -24.85 -6.84 5.65
C ARG A 239 -25.80 -5.84 4.98
N SER A 240 -27.11 -5.99 5.18
CA SER A 240 -28.12 -5.17 4.50
C SER A 240 -27.92 -3.66 4.65
N ASP A 241 -27.56 -3.21 5.86
CA ASP A 241 -27.27 -1.80 6.18
C ASP A 241 -26.09 -1.24 5.37
N VAL A 242 -24.99 -2.00 5.32
CA VAL A 242 -23.77 -1.59 4.60
C VAL A 242 -23.94 -1.77 3.08
N ALA A 243 -24.70 -2.78 2.64
CA ALA A 243 -25.01 -3.00 1.24
C ALA A 243 -25.86 -1.86 0.65
N GLU A 244 -26.88 -1.41 1.39
CA GLU A 244 -27.70 -0.27 0.99
C GLU A 244 -26.86 1.00 0.83
N TRP A 245 -26.00 1.29 1.83
CA TRP A 245 -25.04 2.39 1.72
C TRP A 245 -24.15 2.23 0.47
N TRP A 246 -23.54 1.06 0.27
CA TRP A 246 -22.62 0.80 -0.83
C TRP A 246 -23.27 1.06 -2.21
N PHE A 247 -24.46 0.51 -2.45
CA PHE A 247 -25.16 0.70 -3.73
C PHE A 247 -25.65 2.14 -3.94
N SER A 248 -26.06 2.83 -2.87
CA SER A 248 -26.45 4.23 -2.94
C SER A 248 -25.28 5.14 -3.32
N ASN A 249 -24.08 4.87 -2.78
CA ASN A 249 -22.89 5.68 -3.05
C ASN A 249 -22.32 5.42 -4.45
N LEU A 250 -22.33 4.18 -4.94
CA LEU A 250 -21.88 3.85 -6.30
C LEU A 250 -22.76 4.47 -7.39
N SER A 251 -24.02 4.74 -7.08
CA SER A 251 -24.95 5.38 -8.01
C SER A 251 -24.70 6.88 -8.14
N ARG A 252 -23.75 7.45 -7.37
CA ARG A 252 -23.37 8.87 -7.36
C ARG A 252 -21.89 9.06 -7.72
N PRO A 253 -21.51 8.92 -9.00
CA PRO A 253 -20.12 9.05 -9.42
C PRO A 253 -19.50 10.43 -9.07
N ASP A 254 -20.28 11.52 -9.19
CA ASP A 254 -19.79 12.91 -9.08
C ASP A 254 -20.32 13.69 -7.85
N GLY A 255 -20.60 12.99 -6.73
CA GLY A 255 -21.32 13.55 -5.56
C GLY A 255 -20.73 14.82 -4.90
N PHE A 256 -19.53 15.24 -5.28
CA PHE A 256 -18.91 16.48 -4.82
C PHE A 256 -19.69 17.73 -5.20
N LEU A 257 -20.30 17.75 -6.39
CA LEU A 257 -21.11 18.89 -6.86
C LEU A 257 -22.44 18.97 -6.11
N ASP A 258 -23.09 17.84 -5.87
CA ASP A 258 -24.37 17.81 -5.17
C ASP A 258 -24.24 18.16 -3.69
N GLU A 259 -23.19 17.69 -3.00
CA GLU A 259 -22.94 18.00 -1.58
C GLU A 259 -22.47 19.45 -1.39
N ALA A 260 -21.66 20.00 -2.31
CA ALA A 260 -21.30 21.41 -2.33
C ALA A 260 -22.53 22.31 -2.58
N ILE A 261 -23.41 21.92 -3.51
CA ILE A 261 -24.67 22.63 -3.79
C ILE A 261 -25.61 22.56 -2.57
N ASP A 262 -25.73 21.41 -1.90
CA ASP A 262 -26.59 21.24 -0.74
C ASP A 262 -26.05 21.93 0.52
N ASN A 263 -24.73 22.10 0.65
CA ASN A 263 -24.12 22.92 1.70
C ASN A 263 -24.28 24.41 1.40
N LEU A 264 -24.06 24.86 0.17
CA LEU A 264 -24.34 26.24 -0.26
C LEU A 264 -25.82 26.62 -0.06
N LYS A 265 -26.75 25.71 -0.38
CA LYS A 265 -28.18 25.92 -0.11
C LYS A 265 -28.51 26.00 1.37
N ARG A 266 -27.77 25.31 2.24
CA ARG A 266 -27.95 25.40 3.70
C ARG A 266 -27.38 26.69 4.26
N GLU A 267 -26.24 27.15 3.75
CA GLU A 267 -25.62 28.43 4.14
C GLU A 267 -26.41 29.65 3.62
N MET A 268 -27.05 29.54 2.46
CA MET A 268 -27.88 30.62 1.88
C MET A 268 -29.30 30.72 2.47
N ASN A 269 -29.73 29.76 3.30
CA ASN A 269 -31.04 29.76 3.97
C ASN A 269 -30.95 30.13 5.47
N PHE A 270 -29.83 30.71 5.90
CA PHE A 270 -29.63 31.35 7.21
C PHE A 270 -29.48 32.86 7.07
#